data_AF-A0A350UJY4-F1
#
_entry.id   AF-A0A350UJY4-F1
#
_cell.length_a   1.000
_cell.length_b   1.000
_cell.length_c   1.000
_cell.angle_alpha   90.00
_cell.angle_beta   90.00
_cell.angle_gamma   90.00
#
_symmetry.space_group_name_H-M   'P 1'
#
loop_
_entity.id
_entity.type
_entity.pdbx_description
1 polymer ?
#
loop_
_entity_poly.entity_id
_entity_poly.type
_entity_poly.pdbx_seq_one_letter_code
_entity_poly.pdbx_strand_id
1 'polypeptide(L)'
;VNVLAPFLDKPGVLVGALGLEAEPDYVWEFDARLRFSPKRTETAPVDLLLKPRHETPGSISVAIEAKFAEAYDGRPRRPLGYYYRTRKDLIAGWTHVARLVRDGEEQRFRYFDLSQTVRQLMALRQTFGRTRFVLGYFWYRAPGRDGEQFAAELDEFRLLARQDGIAFVPCSWGELTPRLGGEAEWRGYLKERYGL
;
A
#
# COMPACT_ATOMS: atom_id res chain seq x y z
N VAL A 1 -14.22 -3.02 -13.58
CA VAL A 1 -14.33 -3.99 -12.47
C VAL A 1 -13.12 -3.84 -11.55
N ASN A 2 -13.30 -3.63 -10.24
CA ASN A 2 -12.16 -3.56 -9.31
C ASN A 2 -11.71 -4.98 -8.97
N VAL A 3 -10.40 -5.23 -9.00
CA VAL A 3 -9.76 -6.51 -8.67
C VAL A 3 -10.18 -7.02 -7.26
N LEU A 4 -10.45 -6.11 -6.33
CA LEU A 4 -10.81 -6.42 -4.96
C LEU A 4 -12.33 -6.57 -4.73
N ALA A 5 -13.16 -6.27 -5.74
CA ALA A 5 -14.62 -6.30 -5.61
C ALA A 5 -15.18 -7.64 -5.09
N PRO A 6 -14.68 -8.82 -5.51
CA PRO A 6 -15.17 -10.09 -5.00
C PRO A 6 -14.95 -10.30 -3.49
N PHE A 7 -14.07 -9.53 -2.86
CA PHE A 7 -13.70 -9.70 -1.44
C PHE A 7 -14.40 -8.72 -0.49
N LEU A 8 -15.23 -7.83 -1.02
CA LEU A 8 -15.94 -6.84 -0.20
C LEU A 8 -17.03 -7.46 0.68
N ASP A 9 -17.60 -8.58 0.24
CA ASP A 9 -18.57 -9.34 1.04
C ASP A 9 -17.89 -10.18 2.13
N LYS A 10 -16.56 -10.33 2.06
CA LYS A 10 -15.73 -11.11 2.99
C LYS A 10 -14.39 -10.40 3.29
N PRO A 11 -14.40 -9.17 3.82
CA PRO A 11 -13.19 -8.37 4.00
C PRO A 11 -12.17 -9.04 4.93
N GLY A 12 -12.63 -9.84 5.90
CA GLY A 12 -11.76 -10.62 6.78
C GLY A 12 -10.87 -11.64 6.05
N VAL A 13 -11.32 -12.18 4.90
CA VAL A 13 -10.49 -13.07 4.06
C VAL A 13 -9.32 -12.31 3.46
N LEU A 14 -9.55 -11.07 3.03
CA LEU A 14 -8.51 -10.22 2.46
C LEU A 14 -7.49 -9.79 3.52
N VAL A 15 -7.96 -9.45 4.72
CA VAL A 15 -7.11 -9.13 5.88
C VAL A 15 -6.29 -10.36 6.32
N GLY A 16 -6.93 -11.53 6.40
CA GLY A 16 -6.25 -12.79 6.70
C GLY A 16 -5.18 -13.17 5.66
N ALA A 17 -5.42 -12.87 4.37
CA ALA A 17 -4.46 -13.12 3.31
C ALA A 17 -3.19 -12.24 3.42
N LEU A 18 -3.27 -11.09 4.09
CA LEU A 18 -2.13 -10.26 4.49
C LEU A 18 -1.39 -10.81 5.71
N GLY A 19 -1.86 -11.92 6.30
CA GLY A 19 -1.31 -12.49 7.54
C GLY A 19 -1.68 -11.68 8.79
N LEU A 20 -2.75 -10.90 8.72
CA LEU A 20 -3.25 -10.09 9.83
C LEU A 20 -4.43 -10.80 10.49
N GLU A 21 -4.60 -10.57 11.79
CA GLU A 21 -5.83 -10.96 12.47
C GLU A 21 -6.98 -10.07 11.97
N ALA A 22 -8.07 -10.71 11.54
CA ALA A 22 -9.22 -10.01 11.02
C ALA A 22 -10.14 -9.56 12.15
N GLU A 23 -10.58 -8.31 12.09
CA GLU A 23 -11.69 -7.84 12.93
C GLU A 23 -12.99 -8.55 12.54
N PRO A 24 -13.96 -8.67 13.48
CA PRO A 24 -15.24 -9.31 13.21
C PRO A 24 -16.04 -8.66 12.08
N ASP A 25 -15.94 -7.34 11.93
CA ASP A 25 -16.70 -6.59 10.93
C ASP A 25 -15.92 -5.35 10.44
N TYR A 26 -15.87 -5.20 9.12
CA TYR A 26 -15.27 -4.06 8.44
C TYR A 26 -16.33 -3.34 7.59
N VAL A 27 -16.30 -2.01 7.64
CA VAL A 27 -16.85 -1.17 6.57
C VAL A 27 -15.75 -0.87 5.56
N TRP A 28 -16.10 -0.78 4.29
CA TRP A 28 -15.14 -0.59 3.21
C TRP A 28 -15.44 0.66 2.37
N GLU A 29 -14.39 1.21 1.76
CA GLU A 29 -14.44 2.36 0.87
C GLU A 29 -13.47 2.14 -0.30
N PHE A 30 -13.98 2.19 -1.53
CA PHE A 30 -13.16 2.12 -2.75
C PHE A 30 -12.66 3.49 -3.18
N ASP A 31 -11.47 3.54 -3.79
CA ASP A 31 -10.80 4.79 -4.19
C ASP A 31 -10.81 5.80 -3.03
N ALA A 32 -10.51 5.32 -1.82
CA ALA A 32 -10.60 6.11 -0.61
C ALA A 32 -9.55 7.23 -0.65
N ARG A 33 -9.98 8.47 -0.43
CA ARG A 33 -9.12 9.66 -0.56
C ARG A 33 -8.71 10.19 0.80
N LEU A 34 -7.57 9.70 1.28
CA LEU A 34 -7.04 10.05 2.60
C LEU A 34 -6.47 11.47 2.61
N ARG A 35 -6.73 12.24 3.65
CA ARG A 35 -6.29 13.64 3.77
C ARG A 35 -5.09 13.78 4.69
N PHE A 36 -4.19 14.69 4.32
CA PHE A 36 -3.01 15.05 5.15
C PHE A 36 -3.29 16.15 6.18
N SER A 37 -4.43 16.83 6.03
CA SER A 37 -4.89 17.90 6.92
C SER A 37 -6.35 18.23 6.57
N PRO A 38 -7.19 18.61 7.54
CA PRO A 38 -8.53 19.14 7.26
C PRO A 38 -8.53 20.36 6.34
N LYS A 39 -7.43 21.13 6.34
CA LYS A 39 -7.31 22.41 5.61
C LYS A 39 -6.85 22.26 4.15
N ARG A 40 -6.48 21.05 3.70
CA ARG A 40 -5.99 20.84 2.32
C ARG A 40 -6.95 19.96 1.53
N THR A 41 -7.04 20.25 0.24
CA THR A 41 -7.81 19.48 -0.75
C THR A 41 -7.02 18.31 -1.33
N GLU A 42 -5.69 18.33 -1.19
CA GLU A 42 -4.83 17.25 -1.67
C GLU A 42 -5.04 15.98 -0.83
N THR A 43 -5.15 14.85 -1.52
CA THR A 43 -5.41 13.54 -0.94
C THR A 43 -4.37 12.52 -1.41
N ALA A 44 -4.19 11.48 -0.61
CA ALA A 44 -3.52 10.25 -1.02
C ALA A 44 -4.61 9.20 -1.29
N PRO A 45 -4.88 8.86 -2.55
CA PRO A 45 -5.81 7.79 -2.87
C PRO A 45 -5.22 6.44 -2.44
N VAL A 46 -6.08 5.51 -2.03
CA VAL A 46 -5.79 4.08 -1.89
C VAL A 46 -6.93 3.31 -2.55
N ASP A 47 -6.63 2.18 -3.19
CA ASP A 47 -7.63 1.44 -3.95
C ASP A 47 -8.78 0.92 -3.08
N LEU A 48 -8.47 0.47 -1.87
CA LEU A 48 -9.46 0.01 -0.90
C LEU A 48 -9.03 0.39 0.52
N LEU A 49 -9.99 0.88 1.31
CA LEU A 49 -9.83 1.12 2.73
C LEU A 49 -10.85 0.30 3.52
N LEU A 50 -10.38 -0.54 4.43
CA LEU A 50 -11.17 -1.32 5.36
C LEU A 50 -11.04 -0.70 6.76
N LYS A 51 -12.16 -0.27 7.33
CA LYS A 51 -12.24 0.29 8.69
C LYS A 51 -13.06 -0.66 9.57
N PRO A 52 -12.60 -1.00 10.78
CA PRO A 52 -13.41 -1.73 11.75
C PRO A 52 -14.76 -1.01 11.93
N ARG A 53 -15.88 -1.73 11.86
CA ARG A 53 -17.21 -1.10 12.06
C ARG A 53 -17.33 -0.51 13.47
N HIS A 54 -16.75 -1.20 14.44
CA HIS A 54 -16.74 -0.81 15.84
C HIS A 54 -15.30 -0.55 16.26
N GLU A 55 -14.90 0.71 16.30
CA GLU A 55 -13.54 1.08 16.69
C GLU A 55 -13.31 0.86 18.19
N THR A 56 -12.29 0.07 18.52
CA THR A 56 -11.73 -0.06 19.86
C THR A 56 -10.29 0.46 19.89
N PRO A 57 -9.68 0.68 21.07
CA PRO A 57 -8.28 1.09 21.17
C PRO A 57 -7.28 0.16 20.46
N GLY A 58 -7.61 -1.13 20.34
CA GLY A 58 -6.79 -2.12 19.63
C GLY A 58 -7.09 -2.22 18.14
N SER A 59 -8.17 -1.59 17.65
CA SER A 59 -8.64 -1.85 16.30
C SER A 59 -7.72 -1.27 15.22
N ILE A 60 -7.55 -2.04 14.15
CA ILE A 60 -6.64 -1.75 13.03
C ILE A 60 -7.42 -1.53 11.74
N SER A 61 -7.18 -0.38 11.09
CA SER A 61 -7.66 -0.15 9.72
C SER A 61 -6.66 -0.68 8.69
N VAL A 62 -7.15 -1.24 7.59
CA VAL A 62 -6.30 -1.81 6.53
C VAL A 62 -6.56 -1.04 5.25
N ALA A 63 -5.54 -0.36 4.74
CA ALA A 63 -5.56 0.21 3.41
C ALA A 63 -4.82 -0.69 2.44
N ILE A 64 -5.29 -0.75 1.21
CA ILE A 64 -4.73 -1.60 0.15
C ILE A 64 -4.47 -0.73 -1.06
N GLU A 65 -3.23 -0.79 -1.54
CA GLU A 65 -2.82 -0.31 -2.86
C GLU A 65 -2.52 -1.52 -3.74
N ALA A 66 -3.07 -1.54 -4.95
CA ALA A 66 -2.95 -2.62 -5.90
C ALA A 66 -2.27 -2.13 -7.19
N LYS A 67 -1.07 -2.66 -7.46
CA LYS A 67 -0.34 -2.41 -8.69
C LYS A 67 -0.34 -3.60 -9.64
N PHE A 68 -0.35 -3.31 -10.94
CA PHE A 68 -0.25 -4.28 -12.03
C PHE A 68 0.96 -3.94 -12.93
N ALA A 69 0.74 -3.82 -14.23
CA ALA A 69 1.78 -3.61 -15.22
C ALA A 69 2.34 -2.16 -15.21
N GLU A 70 1.58 -1.19 -14.70
CA GLU A 70 1.93 0.24 -14.72
C GLU A 70 3.19 0.57 -13.91
N ALA A 71 3.53 -0.26 -12.92
CA ALA A 71 4.76 -0.14 -12.15
C ALA A 71 6.02 -0.32 -13.03
N TYR A 72 5.90 -1.01 -14.17
CA TYR A 72 7.00 -1.46 -15.01
C TYR A 72 7.32 -0.54 -16.20
N ASP A 73 6.70 0.64 -16.29
CA ASP A 73 7.00 1.59 -17.37
C ASP A 73 8.43 2.19 -17.30
N GLY A 74 9.13 1.94 -16.19
CA GLY A 74 10.50 2.39 -15.92
C GLY A 74 10.65 3.91 -15.92
N ARG A 75 9.53 4.65 -15.86
CA ARG A 75 9.51 6.11 -15.90
C ARG A 75 9.83 6.65 -14.51
N PRO A 76 10.68 7.69 -14.41
CA PRO A 76 10.94 8.34 -13.15
C PRO A 76 9.63 8.76 -12.47
N ARG A 77 9.45 8.35 -11.22
CA ARG A 77 8.32 8.78 -10.40
C ARG A 77 8.58 10.18 -9.89
N ARG A 78 7.51 10.97 -9.72
CA ARG A 78 7.66 12.34 -9.20
C ARG A 78 8.16 12.26 -7.76
N PRO A 79 9.20 13.02 -7.38
CA PRO A 79 9.67 13.05 -6.02
C PRO A 79 8.61 13.63 -5.10
N LEU A 80 8.73 13.32 -3.81
CA LEU A 80 7.80 13.78 -2.80
C LEU A 80 7.83 15.33 -2.72
N GLY A 81 6.68 16.00 -2.77
CA GLY A 81 6.66 17.47 -2.74
C GLY A 81 7.32 18.07 -1.48
N TYR A 82 7.90 19.28 -1.59
CA TYR A 82 8.61 19.96 -0.49
C TYR A 82 7.81 20.01 0.82
N TYR A 83 6.50 20.27 0.72
CA TYR A 83 5.58 20.27 1.86
C TYR A 83 5.66 18.96 2.66
N TYR A 84 5.62 17.82 1.99
CA TYR A 84 5.63 16.51 2.66
C TYR A 84 6.98 16.20 3.29
N ARG A 85 8.08 16.48 2.57
CA ARG A 85 9.45 16.28 3.08
C ARG A 85 9.78 17.08 4.34
N THR A 86 9.07 18.19 4.55
CA THR A 86 9.30 19.11 5.68
C THR A 86 8.31 18.96 6.84
N ARG A 87 7.29 18.10 6.72
CA ARG A 87 6.30 17.82 7.77
C ARG A 87 6.84 16.85 8.83
N LYS A 88 7.67 17.39 9.73
CA LYS A 88 8.34 16.64 10.82
C LYS A 88 7.37 15.80 11.67
N ASP A 89 6.14 16.24 11.86
CA ASP A 89 5.12 15.54 12.64
C ASP A 89 4.61 14.25 11.96
N LEU A 90 4.44 14.27 10.64
CA LEU A 90 3.99 13.11 9.85
C LEU A 90 5.08 12.03 9.73
N ILE A 91 6.34 12.44 9.71
CA ILE A 91 7.50 11.52 9.68
C ILE A 91 8.15 11.31 11.05
N ALA A 92 7.60 11.86 12.13
CA ALA A 92 8.24 11.77 13.44
C ALA A 92 8.43 10.30 13.85
N GLY A 93 9.67 9.88 14.11
CA GLY A 93 10.02 8.50 14.44
C GLY A 93 10.14 7.54 13.26
N TRP A 94 10.00 8.02 12.02
CA TRP A 94 10.36 7.27 10.81
C TRP A 94 11.77 7.63 10.37
N THR A 95 12.78 7.23 11.13
CA THR A 95 14.18 7.65 10.92
C THR A 95 14.68 7.29 9.52
N HIS A 96 14.43 6.05 9.09
CA HIS A 96 14.97 5.49 7.85
C HIS A 96 14.20 6.01 6.63
N VAL A 97 12.87 5.97 6.67
CA VAL A 97 12.00 6.49 5.61
C VAL A 97 12.14 8.01 5.48
N ALA A 98 12.25 8.75 6.59
CA ALA A 98 12.47 10.20 6.55
C ALA A 98 13.82 10.57 5.91
N ARG A 99 14.86 9.77 6.12
CA ARG A 99 16.15 9.99 5.49
C ARG A 99 16.02 9.83 3.98
N LEU A 100 15.44 8.72 3.55
CA LEU A 100 15.25 8.39 2.14
C LEU A 100 14.56 9.54 1.38
N VAL A 101 13.47 10.10 1.93
CA VAL A 101 12.75 11.19 1.26
C VAL A 101 13.39 12.58 1.42
N ARG A 102 14.14 12.84 2.49
CA ARG A 102 14.79 14.15 2.68
C ARG A 102 16.03 14.31 1.81
N ASP A 103 16.78 13.23 1.66
CA ASP A 103 18.05 13.20 0.92
C ASP A 103 17.81 13.11 -0.60
N GLY A 104 16.55 12.99 -1.04
CA GLY A 104 16.18 12.86 -2.45
C GLY A 104 16.44 11.46 -3.00
N GLU A 105 16.78 10.50 -2.13
CA GLU A 105 17.09 9.13 -2.51
C GLU A 105 15.87 8.38 -3.05
N GLU A 106 14.64 8.88 -2.86
CA GLU A 106 13.44 8.28 -3.45
C GLU A 106 13.52 8.16 -4.97
N GLN A 107 14.31 9.01 -5.62
CA GLN A 107 14.44 9.03 -7.08
C GLN A 107 15.22 7.82 -7.63
N ARG A 108 15.94 7.08 -6.78
CA ARG A 108 16.62 5.84 -7.21
C ARG A 108 15.67 4.66 -7.35
N PHE A 109 14.46 4.77 -6.80
CA PHE A 109 13.40 3.79 -6.96
C PHE A 109 12.75 4.02 -8.32
N ARG A 110 13.09 3.16 -9.28
CA ARG A 110 12.69 3.35 -10.68
C ARG A 110 11.31 2.76 -10.97
N TYR A 111 10.99 1.64 -10.34
CA TYR A 111 9.75 0.91 -10.62
C TYR A 111 8.77 1.02 -9.44
N PHE A 112 9.26 0.90 -8.20
CA PHE A 112 8.44 1.10 -7.01
C PHE A 112 8.15 2.59 -6.78
N ASP A 113 6.87 2.98 -6.80
CA ASP A 113 6.47 4.37 -6.51
C ASP A 113 6.55 4.67 -5.01
N LEU A 114 7.77 4.91 -4.55
CA LEU A 114 8.05 5.21 -3.15
C LEU A 114 7.39 6.51 -2.72
N SER A 115 7.39 7.55 -3.57
CA SER A 115 6.79 8.84 -3.25
C SER A 115 5.28 8.72 -2.99
N GLN A 116 4.56 7.97 -3.83
CA GLN A 116 3.15 7.69 -3.62
C GLN A 116 2.93 6.87 -2.34
N THR A 117 3.74 5.83 -2.13
CA THR A 117 3.61 4.95 -0.95
C THR A 117 3.82 5.72 0.35
N VAL A 118 4.86 6.56 0.44
CA VAL A 118 5.11 7.41 1.62
C VAL A 118 3.98 8.40 1.84
N ARG A 119 3.39 8.96 0.77
CA ARG A 119 2.20 9.83 0.86
C ARG A 119 1.00 9.09 1.45
N GLN A 120 0.74 7.87 1.03
CA GLN A 120 -0.34 7.05 1.59
C GLN A 120 -0.11 6.76 3.07
N LEU A 121 1.09 6.33 3.45
CA LEU A 121 1.46 6.08 4.85
C LEU A 121 1.29 7.33 5.73
N MET A 122 1.72 8.50 5.25
CA MET A 122 1.54 9.77 5.96
C MET A 122 0.05 10.10 6.17
N ALA A 123 -0.77 9.91 5.15
CA ALA A 123 -2.20 10.20 5.21
C ALA A 123 -2.93 9.20 6.13
N LEU A 124 -2.55 7.92 6.09
CA LEU A 124 -3.04 6.90 7.03
C LEU A 124 -2.68 7.26 8.46
N ARG A 125 -1.43 7.64 8.70
CA ARG A 125 -0.96 8.06 10.02
C ARG A 125 -1.70 9.29 10.53
N GLN A 126 -1.98 10.25 9.67
CA GLN A 126 -2.78 11.43 10.01
C GLN A 126 -4.23 11.07 10.37
N THR A 127 -4.78 10.03 9.72
CA THR A 127 -6.18 9.61 9.87
C THR A 127 -6.38 8.72 11.11
N PHE A 128 -5.51 7.72 11.30
CA PHE A 128 -5.69 6.67 12.30
C PHE A 128 -4.68 6.75 13.47
N GLY A 129 -3.72 7.67 13.40
CA GLY A 129 -2.62 7.75 14.37
C GLY A 129 -1.44 6.85 13.98
N ARG A 130 -0.49 6.66 14.91
CA ARG A 130 0.83 6.08 14.58
C ARG A 130 0.82 4.59 14.29
N THR A 131 -0.10 3.83 14.89
CA THR A 131 -0.02 2.36 14.94
C THR A 131 -1.33 1.65 14.57
N ARG A 132 -2.44 2.39 14.37
CA ARG A 132 -3.77 1.80 14.14
C ARG A 132 -4.10 1.58 12.67
N PHE A 133 -3.07 1.39 11.85
CA PHE A 133 -3.25 1.12 10.42
C PHE A 133 -2.19 0.17 9.88
N VAL A 134 -2.55 -0.51 8.79
CA VAL A 134 -1.64 -1.28 7.94
C VAL A 134 -1.83 -0.83 6.49
N LEU A 135 -0.74 -0.72 5.74
CA LEU A 135 -0.79 -0.59 4.28
C LEU A 135 -0.40 -1.92 3.64
N GLY A 136 -1.38 -2.62 3.08
CA GLY A 136 -1.17 -3.75 2.17
C GLY A 136 -0.82 -3.24 0.78
N TYR A 137 0.23 -3.80 0.19
CA TYR A 137 0.69 -3.42 -1.15
C TYR A 137 0.71 -4.63 -2.07
N PHE A 138 -0.30 -4.73 -2.92
CA PHE A 138 -0.41 -5.80 -3.90
C PHE A 138 0.32 -5.44 -5.18
N TRP A 139 1.06 -6.40 -5.72
CA TRP A 139 1.85 -6.16 -6.92
C TRP A 139 1.93 -7.40 -7.81
N TYR A 140 1.98 -7.19 -9.12
CA TYR A 140 2.18 -8.28 -10.06
C TYR A 140 3.67 -8.53 -10.25
N ARG A 141 4.14 -9.76 -10.04
CA ARG A 141 5.55 -10.09 -10.28
C ARG A 141 5.83 -10.27 -11.77
N ALA A 142 6.21 -9.18 -12.44
CA ALA A 142 6.62 -9.24 -13.84
C ALA A 142 7.85 -10.13 -14.03
N PRO A 143 7.94 -10.91 -15.12
CA PRO A 143 9.14 -11.66 -15.45
C PRO A 143 10.25 -10.74 -15.98
N GLY A 144 11.51 -11.14 -15.76
CA GLY A 144 12.69 -10.46 -16.28
C GLY A 144 13.23 -9.34 -15.38
N ARG A 145 14.20 -8.59 -15.92
CA ARG A 145 15.01 -7.63 -15.15
C ARG A 145 14.19 -6.52 -14.47
N ASP A 146 13.15 -6.03 -15.13
CA ASP A 146 12.30 -4.97 -14.57
C ASP A 146 11.53 -5.47 -13.33
N GLY A 147 11.04 -6.72 -13.39
CA GLY A 147 10.39 -7.39 -12.28
C GLY A 147 11.31 -7.65 -11.09
N GLU A 148 12.54 -8.10 -11.37
CA GLU A 148 13.58 -8.31 -10.36
C GLU A 148 13.97 -7.01 -9.66
N GLN A 149 14.14 -5.93 -10.43
CA GLN A 149 14.47 -4.62 -9.89
C GLN A 149 13.33 -4.06 -9.03
N PHE A 150 12.07 -4.14 -9.49
CA PHE A 150 10.92 -3.74 -8.69
C PHE A 150 10.85 -4.52 -7.37
N ALA A 151 11.07 -5.84 -7.41
CA ALA A 151 11.04 -6.67 -6.21
C ALA A 151 12.15 -6.27 -5.22
N ALA A 152 13.35 -5.97 -5.70
CA ALA A 152 14.46 -5.50 -4.87
C ALA A 152 14.17 -4.12 -4.24
N GLU A 153 13.64 -3.18 -5.01
CA GLU A 153 13.21 -1.86 -4.53
C GLU A 153 12.12 -1.97 -3.46
N LEU A 154 11.12 -2.82 -3.70
CA LEU A 154 10.03 -3.05 -2.75
C LEU A 154 10.53 -3.69 -1.45
N ASP A 155 11.43 -4.67 -1.53
CA ASP A 155 12.00 -5.34 -0.36
C ASP A 155 12.90 -4.39 0.45
N GLU A 156 13.69 -3.56 -0.23
CA GLU A 156 14.46 -2.51 0.42
C GLU A 156 13.56 -1.56 1.21
N PHE A 157 12.49 -1.04 0.58
CA PHE A 157 11.56 -0.16 1.30
C PHE A 157 10.90 -0.87 2.47
N ARG A 158 10.50 -2.14 2.31
CA ARG A 158 9.91 -2.95 3.37
C ARG A 158 10.84 -3.07 4.58
N LEU A 159 12.14 -3.28 4.36
CA LEU A 159 13.13 -3.37 5.44
C LEU A 159 13.24 -2.03 6.21
N LEU A 160 13.33 -0.91 5.49
CA LEU A 160 13.38 0.42 6.10
C LEU A 160 12.08 0.76 6.86
N ALA A 161 10.93 0.44 6.28
CA ALA A 161 9.63 0.62 6.90
C ALA A 161 9.52 -0.19 8.21
N ARG A 162 10.00 -1.44 8.21
CA ARG A 162 10.04 -2.29 9.40
C ARG A 162 10.92 -1.72 10.50
N GLN A 163 12.10 -1.18 10.16
CA GLN A 163 12.99 -0.54 11.13
C GLN A 163 12.34 0.68 11.80
N ASP A 164 11.46 1.36 11.09
CA ASP A 164 10.68 2.50 11.59
C ASP A 164 9.37 2.10 12.28
N GLY A 165 9.09 0.80 12.43
CA GLY A 165 7.85 0.28 13.02
C GLY A 165 6.60 0.58 12.19
N ILE A 166 6.76 0.78 10.88
CA ILE A 166 5.67 1.02 9.95
C ILE A 166 5.07 -0.32 9.52
N ALA A 167 3.76 -0.48 9.70
CA ALA A 167 3.04 -1.66 9.24
C ALA A 167 2.77 -1.58 7.72
N PHE A 168 3.76 -2.05 6.94
CA PHE A 168 3.70 -2.14 5.49
C PHE A 168 3.85 -3.61 5.07
N VAL A 169 2.86 -4.15 4.37
CA VAL A 169 2.77 -5.57 3.99
C VAL A 169 2.72 -5.70 2.47
N PRO A 170 3.88 -5.83 1.79
CA PRO A 170 3.89 -6.16 0.38
C PRO A 170 3.50 -7.62 0.17
N CYS A 171 2.68 -7.89 -0.84
CA CYS A 171 2.27 -9.24 -1.22
C CYS A 171 2.05 -9.30 -2.73
N SER A 172 2.71 -10.24 -3.41
CA SER A 172 2.48 -10.39 -4.86
C SER A 172 1.13 -11.05 -5.13
N TRP A 173 0.53 -10.78 -6.29
CA TRP A 173 -0.70 -11.48 -6.71
C TRP A 173 -0.53 -13.00 -6.73
N GLY A 174 0.66 -13.50 -7.06
CA GLY A 174 0.95 -14.94 -7.02
C GLY A 174 0.97 -15.54 -5.61
N GLU A 175 1.32 -14.75 -4.58
CA GLU A 175 1.21 -15.17 -3.18
C GLU A 175 -0.21 -15.00 -2.63
N LEU A 176 -0.93 -13.99 -3.14
CA LEU A 176 -2.25 -13.61 -2.65
C LEU A 176 -3.34 -14.56 -3.15
N THR A 177 -3.35 -14.90 -4.44
CA THR A 177 -4.45 -15.68 -5.05
C THR A 177 -4.65 -17.07 -4.44
N PRO A 178 -3.60 -17.82 -4.04
CA PRO A 178 -3.79 -19.09 -3.32
C PRO A 178 -4.40 -18.88 -1.93
N ARG A 179 -4.03 -17.80 -1.22
CA ARG A 179 -4.56 -17.48 0.11
C ARG A 179 -6.03 -17.06 0.07
N LEU A 180 -6.45 -16.49 -1.04
CA LEU A 180 -7.84 -16.09 -1.29
C LEU A 180 -8.71 -17.25 -1.81
N GLY A 181 -8.14 -18.44 -2.03
CA GLY A 181 -8.89 -19.65 -2.37
C GLY A 181 -9.43 -19.72 -3.81
N GLY A 182 -8.90 -18.91 -4.74
CA GLY A 182 -9.51 -18.71 -6.06
C GLY A 182 -8.52 -18.69 -7.22
N GLU A 183 -7.56 -19.61 -7.29
CA GLU A 183 -6.45 -19.56 -8.25
C GLU A 183 -6.89 -19.59 -9.74
N ALA A 184 -7.92 -20.35 -10.09
CA ALA A 184 -8.35 -20.55 -11.49
C ALA A 184 -9.09 -19.34 -12.08
N GLU A 185 -10.04 -18.76 -11.33
CA GLU A 185 -10.81 -17.59 -11.77
C GLU A 185 -9.95 -16.32 -11.82
N TRP A 186 -8.98 -16.21 -10.89
CA TRP A 186 -8.07 -15.07 -10.79
C TRP A 186 -7.08 -14.96 -11.95
N ARG A 187 -6.47 -16.09 -12.34
CA ARG A 187 -5.55 -16.11 -13.47
C ARG A 187 -6.26 -15.70 -14.77
N GLY A 188 -7.50 -16.14 -14.96
CA GLY A 188 -8.33 -15.74 -16.10
C GLY A 188 -8.57 -14.23 -16.16
N TYR A 189 -9.04 -13.63 -15.06
CA TYR A 189 -9.28 -12.18 -14.97
C TYR A 189 -8.00 -11.35 -15.15
N LEU A 190 -6.90 -11.74 -14.50
CA LEU A 190 -5.62 -11.03 -14.63
C LEU A 190 -5.09 -11.10 -16.06
N LYS A 191 -5.21 -12.27 -16.70
CA LYS A 191 -4.82 -12.49 -18.09
C LYS A 191 -5.66 -11.66 -19.06
N GLU A 192 -6.98 -11.69 -18.92
CA GLU A 192 -7.90 -10.96 -19.79
C GLU A 192 -7.71 -9.43 -19.70
N ARG A 193 -7.52 -8.93 -18.48
CA ARG A 193 -7.46 -7.48 -18.24
C ARG A 193 -6.08 -6.87 -18.41
N TYR A 194 -5.04 -7.59 -17.99
CA TYR A 194 -3.69 -7.06 -17.93
C TYR A 194 -2.73 -7.74 -18.91
N GLY A 195 -3.21 -8.71 -19.70
CA GLY A 195 -2.42 -9.39 -20.73
C GLY A 195 -1.34 -10.31 -20.16
N LEU A 196 -1.55 -10.82 -18.94
CA LEU A 196 -0.59 -11.61 -18.15
C LEU A 196 -0.64 -13.12 -18.42
#